data_AF-A0A538KG56-F1
#
_entry.id   AF-A0A538KG56-F1
#
_cell.length_a   1.000
_cell.length_b   1.000
_cell.length_c   1.000
_cell.angle_alpha   90.00
_cell.angle_beta   90.00
_cell.angle_gamma   90.00
#
_symmetry.space_group_name_H-M   'P 1'
#
loop_
_entity.id
_entity.type
_entity.pdbx_description
1 polymer ?
#
loop_
_entity_poly.entity_id
_entity_poly.type
_entity_poly.pdbx_seq_one_letter_code
_entity_poly.pdbx_strand_id
1 'polypeptide(L)'
;MVRFDDSVASSSDGLHVCPSCDSELVQPIEWGEVSDERVELTLHCPNCYWTCHGAYLQEQVVGLEDRLDDGVSAILRDLRRLTTANMAHEIERFAVALAHDLILPEDF
;
A
#
# COMPACT_ATOMS: atom_id res chain seq x y z
N MET A 1 -16.74 -7.11 22.73
CA MET A 1 -17.79 -6.07 22.54
C MET A 1 -17.55 -5.48 21.17
N VAL A 2 -18.13 -6.08 20.14
CA VAL A 2 -18.06 -5.55 18.76
C VAL A 2 -19.08 -4.42 18.72
N ARG A 3 -18.60 -3.18 18.53
CA ARG A 3 -19.47 -2.04 18.31
C ARG A 3 -19.90 -2.09 16.85
N PHE A 4 -21.14 -2.52 16.61
CA PHE A 4 -21.82 -2.24 15.36
C PHE A 4 -22.21 -0.77 15.40
N ASP A 5 -21.35 0.09 14.87
CA ASP A 5 -21.72 1.48 14.61
C ASP A 5 -22.34 1.49 13.22
N ASP A 6 -23.67 1.48 13.18
CA ASP A 6 -24.50 1.68 11.98
C ASP A 6 -24.46 3.17 11.57
N SER A 7 -23.29 3.78 11.71
CA SER A 7 -23.03 5.16 11.33
C SER A 7 -22.69 5.12 9.86
N VAL A 8 -23.65 5.59 9.05
CA VAL A 8 -23.40 6.03 7.68
C VAL A 8 -22.31 7.11 7.76
N ALA A 9 -21.05 6.69 7.71
CA ALA A 9 -19.90 7.55 7.83
C ALA A 9 -19.82 8.39 6.55
N SER A 10 -20.45 9.57 6.60
CA SER A 10 -20.15 10.67 5.70
C SER A 10 -18.81 11.30 6.10
N SER A 11 -17.71 10.53 6.02
CA SER A 11 -16.39 11.11 6.24
C SER A 11 -16.05 11.94 5.00
N SER A 12 -16.02 13.26 5.13
CA SER A 12 -15.56 14.17 4.08
C SER A 12 -14.14 13.88 3.59
N ASP A 13 -13.34 13.18 4.42
CA ASP A 13 -11.90 12.99 4.21
C ASP A 13 -11.56 11.67 3.50
N GLY A 14 -12.57 10.90 3.06
CA GLY A 14 -12.42 9.65 2.32
C GLY A 14 -12.06 8.43 3.18
N LEU A 15 -12.36 7.23 2.68
CA LEU A 15 -12.25 5.97 3.46
C LEU A 15 -10.81 5.57 3.82
N HIS A 16 -9.81 6.19 3.21
CA HIS A 16 -8.39 5.92 3.43
C HIS A 16 -7.84 6.59 4.70
N VAL A 17 -8.59 7.53 5.31
CA VAL A 17 -8.17 8.27 6.51
C VAL A 17 -8.73 7.63 7.77
N CYS A 18 -7.85 7.32 8.72
CA CYS A 18 -8.24 6.72 9.99
C CYS A 18 -8.88 7.76 10.92
N PRO A 19 -10.12 7.55 11.41
CA PRO A 19 -10.78 8.49 12.31
C PRO A 19 -10.18 8.52 13.73
N SER A 20 -9.26 7.61 14.05
CA SER A 20 -8.65 7.51 15.38
C SER A 20 -7.24 8.09 15.47
N CYS A 21 -6.50 8.15 14.38
CA CYS A 21 -5.10 8.60 14.40
C CYS A 21 -4.68 9.44 13.19
N ASP A 22 -5.65 9.82 12.35
CA ASP A 22 -5.50 10.66 11.15
C ASP A 22 -4.52 10.10 10.09
N SER A 23 -4.14 8.83 10.22
CA SER A 23 -3.28 8.15 9.24
C SER A 23 -4.05 7.86 7.95
N GLU A 24 -3.45 8.17 6.80
CA GLU A 24 -3.97 7.86 5.45
C GLU A 24 -3.76 6.39 5.02
N LEU A 25 -3.49 5.49 5.97
CA LEU A 25 -3.12 4.09 5.69
C LEU A 25 -4.27 3.11 5.95
N VAL A 26 -5.53 3.56 6.01
CA VAL A 26 -6.65 2.63 6.17
C VAL A 26 -6.74 1.73 4.93
N GLN A 27 -6.85 0.43 5.16
CA GLN A 27 -6.90 -0.59 4.11
C GLN A 27 -8.10 -1.52 4.30
N PRO A 28 -8.72 -1.99 3.21
CA PRO A 28 -9.72 -3.04 3.28
C PRO A 28 -9.04 -4.39 3.53
N ILE A 29 -9.57 -5.14 4.49
CA ILE A 29 -9.11 -6.49 4.84
C ILE A 29 -10.14 -7.56 4.45
N GLU A 30 -11.40 -7.18 4.25
CA GLU A 30 -12.46 -8.05 3.75
C GLU A 30 -13.41 -7.25 2.85
N TRP A 31 -13.98 -7.95 1.86
CA TRP A 31 -14.89 -7.40 0.85
C TRP A 31 -16.13 -8.29 0.75
N GLY A 32 -17.30 -7.67 0.67
CA GLY A 32 -18.60 -8.33 0.49
C GLY A 32 -19.48 -7.54 -0.49
N GLU A 33 -20.29 -8.25 -1.26
CA GLU A 33 -21.21 -7.65 -2.22
C GLU A 33 -22.60 -7.51 -1.58
N VAL A 34 -23.16 -6.29 -1.59
CA VAL A 34 -24.50 -6.01 -1.06
C VAL A 34 -25.48 -5.73 -2.19
N SER A 35 -25.08 -4.88 -3.14
CA SER A 35 -25.83 -4.55 -4.36
C SER A 35 -24.92 -3.86 -5.39
N ASP A 36 -25.44 -3.60 -6.59
CA ASP A 36 -24.72 -2.90 -7.67
C ASP A 36 -24.21 -1.50 -7.27
N GLU A 37 -24.78 -0.88 -6.22
CA GLU A 37 -24.43 0.48 -5.77
C GLU A 37 -23.65 0.50 -4.45
N ARG A 38 -23.58 -0.65 -3.75
CA ARG A 38 -23.02 -0.74 -2.39
C ARG A 38 -22.15 -1.98 -2.19
N VAL A 39 -20.99 -1.74 -1.59
CA VAL A 39 -20.01 -2.75 -1.26
C VAL A 39 -19.81 -2.77 0.25
N GLU A 40 -19.87 -3.95 0.84
CA GLU A 40 -19.52 -4.18 2.23
C GLU A 40 -17.99 -4.31 2.36
N LEU A 41 -17.40 -3.55 3.28
CA LEU A 41 -15.98 -3.59 3.54
C LEU A 41 -15.72 -3.74 5.04
N THR A 42 -14.72 -4.54 5.39
CA THR A 42 -14.02 -4.44 6.68
C THR A 42 -12.74 -3.65 6.46
N LEU A 43 -12.66 -2.45 7.03
CA LEU A 43 -11.51 -1.54 7.00
C LEU A 43 -10.64 -1.71 8.25
N HIS A 44 -9.34 -1.56 8.10
CA HIS A 44 -8.35 -1.64 9.17
C HIS A 44 -7.27 -0.57 9.02
N CYS A 45 -6.92 0.10 10.11
CA CYS A 45 -5.77 1.00 10.18
C CYS A 45 -4.55 0.24 10.76
N PRO A 46 -3.46 0.06 10.00
CA PRO A 46 -2.27 -0.63 10.48
C PRO A 46 -1.47 0.19 11.52
N ASN A 47 -1.74 1.50 11.64
CA ASN A 47 -1.03 2.37 12.57
C ASN A 47 -1.55 2.25 14.02
N CYS A 48 -2.87 2.18 14.21
CA CYS A 48 -3.50 2.12 15.54
C CYS A 48 -4.41 0.91 15.77
N TYR A 49 -4.51 0.00 14.80
CA TYR A 49 -5.36 -1.20 14.83
C TYR A 49 -6.85 -0.92 14.96
N TRP A 50 -7.29 0.28 14.57
CA TRP A 50 -8.71 0.55 14.41
C TRP A 50 -9.28 -0.32 13.29
N THR A 51 -10.46 -0.91 13.54
CA THR A 51 -11.19 -1.71 12.56
C THR A 51 -12.64 -1.23 12.50
N CYS A 52 -13.20 -1.18 11.30
CA CYS A 52 -14.60 -0.82 11.07
C CYS A 52 -15.19 -1.69 9.96
N HIS A 53 -16.41 -2.16 10.14
CA HIS A 53 -17.15 -2.90 9.12
C HIS A 53 -18.39 -2.11 8.73
N GLY A 54 -18.68 -2.01 7.44
CA GLY A 54 -19.86 -1.28 6.95
C GLY A 54 -20.07 -1.38 5.45
N ALA A 55 -21.23 -0.88 4.99
CA ALA A 55 -21.59 -0.82 3.57
C ALA A 55 -21.41 0.59 3.00
N TYR A 56 -20.55 0.70 1.99
CA TYR A 56 -20.12 1.95 1.38
C TYR A 56 -20.62 2.06 -0.06
N LEU A 57 -20.78 3.29 -0.55
CA LEU A 57 -21.15 3.52 -1.94
C LEU A 57 -19.99 3.17 -2.88
N GLN A 58 -20.31 2.69 -4.08
CA GLN A 58 -19.31 2.35 -5.09
C GLN A 58 -18.31 3.48 -5.35
N GLU A 59 -18.76 4.73 -5.41
CA GLU A 59 -17.88 5.90 -5.61
C GLU A 59 -16.86 6.07 -4.47
N GLN A 60 -17.26 5.79 -3.22
CA GLN A 60 -16.35 5.86 -2.07
C GLN A 60 -15.31 4.74 -2.11
N VAL A 61 -15.71 3.55 -2.58
CA VAL A 61 -14.81 2.40 -2.73
C VAL A 61 -13.80 2.65 -3.85
N VAL A 62 -14.23 3.19 -5.00
CA VAL A 62 -13.32 3.58 -6.09
C VAL A 62 -12.30 4.62 -5.60
N GLY A 63 -12.75 5.63 -4.86
CA GLY A 63 -11.83 6.62 -4.27
C GLY A 63 -10.85 6.02 -3.26
N LEU A 64 -11.21 4.93 -2.57
CA LEU A 64 -10.28 4.18 -1.73
C LEU A 64 -9.26 3.41 -2.58
N GLU A 65 -9.71 2.70 -3.62
CA GLU A 65 -8.85 1.94 -4.54
C GLU A 65 -7.79 2.82 -5.20
N ASP A 66 -8.19 4.01 -5.70
CA ASP A 66 -7.27 4.98 -6.29
C ASP A 66 -6.13 5.34 -5.32
N ARG A 67 -6.45 5.56 -4.03
CA ARG A 67 -5.45 5.87 -3.00
C ARG A 67 -4.54 4.70 -2.67
N LEU A 68 -5.06 3.46 -2.73
CA LEU A 68 -4.24 2.27 -2.54
C LEU A 68 -3.25 2.09 -3.70
N ASP A 69 -3.69 2.31 -4.94
CA ASP A 69 -2.85 2.24 -6.14
C ASP A 69 -1.74 3.30 -6.14
N ASP A 70 -2.06 4.53 -5.70
CA ASP A 70 -1.08 5.58 -5.46
C ASP A 70 0.00 5.13 -4.46
N GLY A 71 -0.42 4.52 -3.34
CA GLY A 71 0.47 4.00 -2.31
C GLY A 71 1.40 2.90 -2.84
N VAL A 72 0.86 1.93 -3.58
CA VAL A 72 1.65 0.87 -4.22
C VAL A 72 2.65 1.46 -5.23
N SER A 73 2.22 2.44 -6.02
CA SER A 73 3.07 3.12 -7.00
C SER A 73 4.23 3.86 -6.35
N ALA A 74 3.99 4.50 -5.20
CA ALA A 74 5.04 5.15 -4.41
C ALA A 74 6.06 4.13 -3.88
N ILE A 75 5.60 3.02 -3.30
CA ILE A 75 6.45 1.94 -2.80
C ILE A 75 7.33 1.35 -3.92
N LEU A 76 6.74 1.06 -5.08
CA LEU A 76 7.49 0.52 -6.22
C LEU A 76 8.53 1.50 -6.76
N ARG A 77 8.22 2.80 -6.76
CA ARG A 77 9.17 3.84 -7.16
C ARG A 77 10.37 3.90 -6.21
N ASP A 78 10.12 3.86 -4.90
CA ASP A 78 11.20 3.86 -3.90
C ASP A 78 12.03 2.59 -3.97
N LEU A 79 11.38 1.42 -4.13
CA LEU A 79 12.08 0.16 -4.32
C LEU A 79 13.02 0.21 -5.54
N ARG A 80 12.54 0.69 -6.69
CA ARG A 80 13.37 0.85 -7.90
C ARG A 80 14.57 1.77 -7.65
N ARG A 81 14.35 2.90 -6.97
CA ARG A 81 15.42 3.85 -6.64
C ARG A 81 16.49 3.20 -5.76
N LEU A 82 16.08 2.46 -4.72
CA LEU A 82 17.00 1.76 -3.83
C LEU A 82 17.76 0.64 -4.56
N THR A 83 17.08 -0.14 -5.40
CA THR A 83 17.73 -1.17 -6.22
C THR A 83 18.78 -0.56 -7.13
N THR A 84 18.47 0.52 -7.85
CA THR A 84 19.47 1.20 -8.70
C THR A 84 20.66 1.72 -7.89
N ALA A 85 20.42 2.31 -6.72
CA ALA A 85 21.50 2.79 -5.85
C ALA A 85 22.40 1.64 -5.34
N ASN A 86 21.79 0.50 -4.97
CA ASN A 86 22.54 -0.68 -4.52
C ASN A 86 23.37 -1.30 -5.66
N MET A 87 22.80 -1.38 -6.87
CA MET A 87 23.49 -1.91 -8.05
C MET A 87 24.69 -1.07 -8.46
N ALA A 88 24.69 0.25 -8.24
CA ALA A 88 25.84 1.09 -8.54
C ALA A 88 27.11 0.63 -7.78
N HIS A 89 26.95 0.25 -6.50
CA HIS A 89 28.07 -0.25 -5.70
C HIS A 89 28.57 -1.61 -6.20
N GLU A 90 27.66 -2.48 -6.65
CA GLU A 90 28.03 -3.77 -7.24
C GLU A 90 28.80 -3.59 -8.56
N ILE A 91 28.36 -2.68 -9.43
CA ILE A 91 29.03 -2.36 -10.70
C ILE A 91 30.44 -1.83 -10.45
N GLU A 92 30.63 -0.92 -9.48
CA GLU A 92 31.97 -0.40 -9.15
C GLU A 92 32.90 -1.51 -8.66
N ARG A 93 32.42 -2.39 -7.78
CA ARG A 93 33.21 -3.54 -7.32
C ARG A 93 33.55 -4.50 -8.46
N PHE A 94 32.61 -4.74 -9.35
CA PHE A 94 32.81 -5.60 -10.52
C PHE A 94 33.84 -5.00 -11.49
N ALA A 95 33.77 -3.68 -11.73
CA ALA A 95 34.73 -2.96 -12.57
C ALA A 95 36.15 -3.01 -12.00
N VAL A 96 36.31 -2.83 -10.68
CA VAL A 96 37.61 -2.99 -10.00
C VAL A 96 38.11 -4.42 -10.14
N ALA A 97 37.27 -5.42 -9.91
CA ALA A 97 37.67 -6.82 -10.02
C ALA A 97 38.10 -7.20 -11.45
N LEU A 98 37.38 -6.73 -12.48
CA LEU A 98 37.78 -6.87 -13.88
C LEU A 98 39.10 -6.17 -14.18
N ALA A 99 39.30 -4.94 -13.70
CA ALA A 99 40.52 -4.17 -13.95
C ALA A 99 41.77 -4.78 -13.28
N HIS A 100 41.57 -5.62 -12.27
CA HIS A 100 42.63 -6.33 -11.54
C HIS A 100 42.71 -7.82 -11.88
N ASP A 101 42.06 -8.29 -12.95
CA ASP A 101 42.02 -9.69 -13.39
C ASP A 101 41.57 -10.66 -12.28
N LEU A 102 40.72 -10.20 -11.36
CA LEU A 102 40.16 -11.00 -10.26
C LEU A 102 38.88 -11.75 -10.67
N ILE A 103 38.38 -11.50 -11.88
CA ILE A 103 37.25 -12.19 -12.52
C ILE A 103 37.72 -12.58 -13.92
N LEU A 104 37.68 -13.87 -14.22
CA LEU A 104 38.12 -14.47 -15.47
C LEU A 104 36.92 -15.04 -16.25
N PRO A 105 37.09 -15.36 -17.55
CA PRO A 105 36.01 -15.96 -18.34
C PRO A 105 35.44 -17.27 -17.77
N GLU A 106 36.21 -17.97 -16.93
CA GLU A 106 35.83 -19.21 -16.24
C GLU A 106 34.90 -19.02 -15.03
N ASP A 107 34.66 -17.77 -14.60
CA ASP A 107 33.79 -17.42 -13.47
C ASP A 107 32.31 -17.18 -13.87
N PHE A 108 31.94 -17.34 -15.16
CA PHE A 108 30.59 -17.16 -15.71
C PHE A 108 30.01 -18.46 -16.27
#